data_AF-A0A258BV14-F1
#
_entry.id   AF-A0A258BV14-F1
#
_cell.length_a   1.000
_cell.length_b   1.000
_cell.length_c   1.000
_cell.angle_alpha   90.00
_cell.angle_beta   90.00
_cell.angle_gamma   90.00
#
_symmetry.space_group_name_H-M   'P 1'
#
loop_
_entity.id
_entity.type
_entity.pdbx_description
1 polymer ?
#
loop_
_entity_poly.entity_id
_entity_poly.type
_entity_poly.pdbx_seq_one_letter_code
_entity_poly.pdbx_strand_id
1 'polypeptide(L)'
;MDEAGRRAPIRNFLIFAAALVVAACARAPADPLEGLAVGEKGRVVRVIDGDALILSTGQSVRLIGIEAPAGPSRGRDGEPGFEEAKRALEDLALGREVELRYAGLTRDRYDRALAHVVTADTLGPEYWLNAEMIKRGAARVRVY
;
A
#
# COMPACT_ATOMS: atom_id res chain seq x y z
N MET A 1 28.31 44.23 51.59
CA MET A 1 26.85 44.26 51.39
C MET A 1 26.68 44.65 49.96
N ASP A 2 26.26 43.71 49.11
CA ASP A 2 25.57 43.92 47.83
C ASP A 2 25.33 42.53 47.20
N GLU A 3 24.12 42.03 47.44
CA GLU A 3 23.49 40.94 46.70
C GLU A 3 23.14 41.41 45.29
N ALA A 4 23.34 40.54 44.30
CA ALA A 4 22.56 40.38 43.05
C ALA A 4 23.51 39.96 41.92
N GLY A 5 23.22 39.00 41.06
CA GLY A 5 22.03 38.19 40.90
C GLY A 5 22.42 37.04 39.98
N ARG A 6 22.48 35.84 40.55
CA ARG A 6 22.68 34.59 39.81
C ARG A 6 21.43 34.27 39.00
N ARG A 7 21.29 34.84 37.81
CA ARG A 7 20.28 34.48 36.79
C ARG A 7 20.99 34.62 35.44
N ALA A 8 21.25 33.61 34.62
CA ALA A 8 20.44 32.44 34.33
C ALA A 8 21.24 31.36 33.58
N PRO A 9 21.19 30.09 34.01
CA PRO A 9 21.37 28.94 33.11
C PRO A 9 20.05 28.24 32.78
N ILE A 10 18.91 28.76 33.26
CA ILE A 10 17.60 28.09 33.15
C ILE A 10 16.93 28.41 31.81
N ARG A 11 17.15 29.60 31.25
CA ARG A 11 16.52 30.03 29.99
C ARG A 11 17.06 29.26 28.77
N ASN A 12 18.35 28.92 28.76
CA ASN A 12 18.94 28.09 27.70
C ASN A 12 18.56 26.60 27.83
N PHE A 13 18.34 26.11 29.06
CA PHE A 13 17.94 24.72 29.30
C PHE A 13 16.49 24.46 28.89
N LEU A 14 15.58 25.43 29.08
CA LEU A 14 14.18 25.35 28.65
C LEU A 14 14.01 25.35 27.13
N ILE A 15 14.85 26.10 26.39
CA ILE A 15 14.81 26.12 24.92
C ILE A 15 15.34 24.79 24.35
N PHE A 16 16.40 24.22 24.93
CA PHE A 16 16.91 22.91 24.54
C PHE A 16 15.96 21.76 24.89
N ALA A 17 15.30 21.81 26.04
CA ALA A 17 14.30 20.81 26.45
C ALA A 17 13.05 20.83 25.55
N ALA A 18 12.59 22.02 25.13
CA ALA A 18 11.48 22.15 24.21
C ALA A 18 11.80 21.60 22.80
N ALA A 19 13.03 21.81 22.30
CA ALA A 19 13.48 21.25 21.02
C ALA A 19 13.57 19.71 21.04
N LEU A 20 13.93 19.12 22.19
CA LEU A 20 14.03 17.66 22.35
C LEU A 20 12.66 16.96 22.45
N VAL A 21 11.64 17.64 22.98
CA VAL A 21 10.26 17.14 23.07
C VAL A 21 9.55 17.17 21.72
N VAL A 22 9.83 18.15 20.85
CA VAL A 22 9.27 18.21 19.48
C VAL A 22 9.79 17.08 18.59
N ALA A 23 11.04 16.64 18.78
CA ALA A 23 11.62 15.52 18.03
C ALA A 23 11.02 14.14 18.42
N ALA A 24 10.41 14.01 19.60
CA ALA A 24 9.86 12.75 20.09
C ALA A 24 8.43 12.45 19.64
N CYS A 25 7.70 13.42 19.09
CA CYS A 25 6.29 13.27 18.71
C CYS A 25 6.04 12.99 17.21
N ALA A 26 7.09 12.98 16.38
CA ALA A 26 6.95 12.81 14.93
C ALA A 26 7.59 11.49 14.46
N ARG A 27 7.00 10.36 14.85
CA ARG A 27 7.21 9.10 14.14
C ARG A 27 5.86 8.65 13.56
N ALA A 28 5.46 9.29 12.47
CA ALA A 28 4.53 8.63 11.57
C ALA A 28 5.19 7.32 11.10
N PRO A 29 4.45 6.21 10.96
CA PRO A 29 5.00 5.02 10.34
C PRO A 29 5.58 5.44 8.98
N ALA A 30 6.88 5.18 8.79
CA ALA A 30 7.57 5.58 7.58
C ALA A 30 7.08 4.74 6.38
N ASP A 31 6.55 3.55 6.66
CA ASP A 31 5.99 2.62 5.69
C ASP A 31 4.50 2.37 5.97
N PRO A 32 3.58 2.71 5.05
CA PRO A 32 2.16 2.41 5.16
C PRO A 32 1.82 0.91 5.28
N LEU A 33 2.76 0.03 4.93
CA LEU A 33 2.61 -1.43 5.01
C LEU A 33 3.22 -2.03 6.28
N GLU A 34 3.78 -1.19 7.17
CA GLU A 34 4.32 -1.62 8.45
C GLU A 34 3.22 -2.28 9.30
N GLY A 35 3.53 -3.46 9.85
CA GLY A 35 2.60 -4.25 10.67
C GLY A 35 1.66 -5.19 9.89
N LEU A 36 1.67 -5.16 8.55
CA LEU A 36 0.97 -6.15 7.75
C LEU A 36 1.71 -7.51 7.76
N ALA A 37 0.95 -8.60 7.88
CA ALA A 37 1.53 -9.94 7.86
C ALA A 37 2.09 -10.27 6.47
N VAL A 38 3.36 -10.71 6.42
CA VAL A 38 4.02 -11.09 5.17
C VAL A 38 3.50 -12.43 4.70
N GLY A 39 3.07 -12.48 3.45
CA GLY A 39 2.48 -13.64 2.80
C GLY A 39 3.38 -14.30 1.77
N GLU A 40 2.78 -15.15 0.94
CA GLU A 40 3.47 -15.80 -0.16
C GLU A 40 3.97 -14.81 -1.23
N LYS A 41 5.00 -15.26 -1.96
CA LYS A 41 5.50 -14.61 -3.18
C LYS A 41 5.07 -15.37 -4.42
N GLY A 42 4.99 -14.68 -5.54
CA GLY A 42 4.77 -15.33 -6.83
C GLY A 42 4.92 -14.37 -8.00
N ARG A 43 5.17 -14.94 -9.18
CA ARG A 43 5.18 -14.16 -10.42
C ARG A 43 3.76 -13.89 -10.87
N VAL A 44 3.43 -12.65 -11.23
CA VAL A 44 2.12 -12.36 -11.83
C VAL A 44 2.08 -12.90 -13.24
N VAL A 45 1.18 -13.83 -13.51
CA VAL A 45 1.03 -14.48 -14.83
C VAL A 45 -0.21 -14.01 -15.58
N ARG A 46 -1.18 -13.41 -14.88
CA ARG A 46 -2.40 -12.88 -15.49
C ARG A 46 -2.99 -11.76 -14.64
N VAL A 47 -3.48 -10.73 -15.29
CA VAL A 47 -4.35 -9.71 -14.69
C VAL A 47 -5.78 -9.99 -15.14
N ILE A 48 -6.70 -10.01 -14.19
CA ILE A 48 -8.13 -10.25 -14.44
C ILE A 48 -8.80 -8.90 -14.71
N ASP A 49 -8.75 -8.03 -13.70
CA ASP A 49 -9.31 -6.67 -13.66
C ASP A 49 -8.26 -5.73 -13.03
N GLY A 50 -8.52 -4.41 -13.00
CA GLY A 50 -7.61 -3.43 -12.38
C GLY A 50 -7.40 -3.56 -10.86
N ASP A 51 -8.04 -4.53 -10.20
CA ASP A 51 -7.85 -4.85 -8.78
C ASP A 51 -7.72 -6.36 -8.52
N ALA A 52 -7.51 -7.18 -9.55
CA ALA A 52 -7.46 -8.63 -9.43
C ALA A 52 -6.41 -9.27 -10.37
N LEU A 53 -5.57 -10.16 -9.83
CA LEU A 53 -4.49 -10.81 -10.57
C LEU A 53 -4.32 -12.28 -10.16
N ILE A 54 -3.52 -13.03 -10.93
CA ILE A 54 -3.18 -14.43 -10.66
C ILE A 54 -1.67 -14.61 -10.65
N LEU A 55 -1.20 -15.31 -9.64
CA LEU A 55 0.20 -15.69 -9.48
C LEU A 55 0.51 -16.99 -10.21
N SER A 56 1.79 -17.24 -10.50
CA SER A 56 2.29 -18.46 -11.13
C SER A 56 1.99 -19.72 -10.33
N THR A 57 1.69 -19.58 -9.03
CA THR A 57 1.23 -20.66 -8.16
C THR A 57 -0.24 -21.06 -8.40
N GLY A 58 -0.97 -20.31 -9.24
CA GLY A 58 -2.41 -20.45 -9.44
C GLY A 58 -3.25 -19.64 -8.47
N GLN A 59 -2.64 -19.04 -7.43
CA GLN A 59 -3.36 -18.22 -6.45
C GLN A 59 -3.96 -16.98 -7.11
N SER A 60 -5.28 -16.84 -6.99
CA SER A 60 -6.01 -15.62 -7.35
C SER A 60 -5.88 -14.61 -6.21
N VAL A 61 -5.61 -13.35 -6.53
CA VAL A 61 -5.36 -12.27 -5.57
C VAL A 61 -6.30 -11.10 -5.88
N ARG A 62 -6.97 -10.60 -4.84
CA ARG A 62 -7.74 -9.35 -4.87
C ARG A 62 -6.97 -8.28 -4.11
N LEU A 63 -6.74 -7.15 -4.75
CA LEU A 63 -6.12 -5.98 -4.15
C LEU A 63 -7.16 -5.32 -3.22
N ILE A 64 -7.04 -5.53 -1.91
CA ILE A 64 -7.99 -4.98 -0.94
C ILE A 64 -7.79 -3.48 -0.70
N GLY A 65 -8.84 -2.81 -0.22
CA GLY A 65 -8.86 -1.36 0.01
C GLY A 65 -9.10 -0.52 -1.26
N ILE A 66 -9.13 -1.16 -2.44
CA ILE A 66 -9.42 -0.51 -3.72
C ILE A 66 -10.49 -1.27 -4.50
N GLU A 67 -11.09 -0.60 -5.47
CA GLU A 67 -11.97 -1.19 -6.48
C GLU A 67 -11.65 -0.56 -7.84
N ALA A 68 -11.47 -1.41 -8.86
CA ALA A 68 -11.37 -0.99 -10.26
C ALA A 68 -12.71 -1.21 -11.00
N PRO A 69 -12.94 -0.52 -12.13
CA PRO A 69 -14.09 -0.78 -12.97
C PRO A 69 -14.19 -2.26 -13.36
N ALA A 70 -15.37 -2.84 -13.20
CA ALA A 70 -15.57 -4.27 -13.45
C ALA A 70 -15.58 -4.60 -14.95
N GLY A 71 -14.95 -5.71 -15.33
CA GLY A 71 -15.02 -6.23 -16.69
C GLY A 71 -16.39 -6.79 -17.07
N PRO A 72 -16.63 -7.06 -18.37
CA PRO A 72 -17.86 -7.70 -18.82
C PRO A 72 -18.02 -9.09 -18.22
N SER A 73 -19.25 -9.46 -17.89
CA SER A 73 -19.59 -10.80 -17.39
C SER A 73 -20.84 -11.35 -18.08
N ARG A 74 -21.25 -12.58 -17.77
CA ARG A 74 -22.43 -13.20 -18.39
C ARG A 74 -23.67 -12.32 -18.22
N GLY A 75 -24.13 -11.73 -19.32
CA GLY A 75 -25.32 -10.87 -19.36
C GLY A 75 -25.12 -9.46 -18.81
N ARG A 76 -23.89 -8.99 -18.64
CA ARG A 76 -23.59 -7.62 -18.21
C ARG A 76 -22.39 -7.06 -18.98
N ASP A 77 -22.57 -5.86 -19.53
CA ASP A 77 -21.48 -5.10 -20.14
C ASP A 77 -20.44 -4.67 -19.10
N GLY A 78 -19.20 -4.47 -19.54
CA GLY A 78 -18.14 -3.95 -18.68
C GLY A 78 -18.39 -2.49 -18.30
N GLU A 79 -17.85 -2.08 -17.16
CA GLU A 79 -17.88 -0.70 -16.73
C GLU A 79 -16.92 0.16 -17.56
N PRO A 80 -17.25 1.44 -17.83
CA PRO A 80 -16.32 2.36 -18.48
C PRO A 80 -14.99 2.45 -17.74
N GLY A 81 -13.87 2.41 -18.47
CA GLY A 81 -12.53 2.45 -17.88
C GLY A 81 -11.94 1.09 -17.53
N PHE A 82 -12.65 -0.02 -17.77
CA PHE A 82 -12.16 -1.37 -17.47
C PHE A 82 -10.83 -1.69 -18.17
N GLU A 83 -10.75 -1.47 -19.49
CA GLU A 83 -9.55 -1.83 -20.26
C GLU A 83 -8.34 -0.98 -19.85
N GLU A 84 -8.57 0.30 -19.56
CA GLU A 84 -7.55 1.24 -19.08
C GLU A 84 -7.04 0.82 -17.68
N ALA A 85 -7.96 0.46 -16.77
CA ALA A 85 -7.60 0.03 -15.43
C ALA A 85 -6.85 -1.31 -15.43
N LYS A 86 -7.29 -2.25 -16.27
CA LYS A 86 -6.62 -3.54 -16.45
C LYS A 86 -5.21 -3.35 -17.01
N ARG A 87 -5.05 -2.56 -18.08
CA ARG A 87 -3.72 -2.23 -18.64
C ARG A 87 -2.81 -1.58 -17.63
N ALA A 88 -3.32 -0.65 -16.82
CA ALA A 88 -2.51 0.01 -15.80
C ALA A 88 -1.92 -0.98 -14.79
N LEU A 89 -2.68 -2.01 -14.39
CA LEU A 89 -2.16 -3.06 -13.51
C LEU A 89 -1.22 -4.03 -14.25
N GLU A 90 -1.51 -4.36 -15.52
CA GLU A 90 -0.61 -5.15 -16.37
C GLU A 90 0.76 -4.49 -16.52
N ASP A 91 0.81 -3.20 -16.84
CA ASP A 91 2.05 -2.43 -17.00
C ASP A 91 2.89 -2.39 -15.71
N LEU A 92 2.22 -2.41 -14.56
CA LEU A 92 2.89 -2.36 -13.26
C LEU A 92 3.42 -3.72 -12.81
N ALA A 93 2.73 -4.80 -13.15
CA ALA A 93 2.88 -6.08 -12.44
C ALA A 93 3.03 -7.32 -13.33
N LEU A 94 2.58 -7.32 -14.59
CA LEU A 94 2.60 -8.53 -15.41
C LEU A 94 4.03 -9.03 -15.62
N GLY A 95 4.27 -10.31 -15.34
CA GLY A 95 5.58 -10.93 -15.43
C GLY A 95 6.53 -10.61 -14.26
N ARG A 96 6.16 -9.68 -13.37
CA ARG A 96 6.94 -9.30 -12.18
C ARG A 96 6.73 -10.26 -11.02
N GLU A 97 7.72 -10.35 -10.15
CA GLU A 97 7.58 -11.05 -8.87
C GLU A 97 6.95 -10.11 -7.85
N VAL A 98 5.97 -10.60 -7.10
CA VAL A 98 5.26 -9.85 -6.06
C VAL A 98 5.24 -10.59 -4.74
N GLU A 99 5.10 -9.85 -3.65
CA GLU A 99 4.89 -10.32 -2.29
C GLU A 99 3.55 -9.82 -1.76
N LEU A 100 2.79 -10.71 -1.12
CA LEU A 100 1.50 -10.37 -0.54
C LEU A 100 1.68 -9.88 0.90
N ARG A 101 0.91 -8.86 1.28
CA ARG A 101 0.86 -8.27 2.63
C ARG A 101 -0.59 -8.24 3.13
N TYR A 102 -0.85 -8.87 4.26
CA TYR A 102 -2.21 -9.09 4.77
C TYR A 102 -2.53 -8.21 5.98
N ALA A 103 -3.71 -7.56 5.96
CA ALA A 103 -4.19 -6.66 7.02
C ALA A 103 -5.18 -7.31 8.00
N GLY A 104 -5.48 -8.61 7.85
CA GLY A 104 -6.49 -9.31 8.62
C GLY A 104 -6.92 -10.60 7.94
N LEU A 105 -8.18 -10.67 7.51
CA LEU A 105 -8.70 -11.82 6.75
C LEU A 105 -7.87 -12.02 5.47
N THR A 106 -7.27 -13.19 5.33
CA THR A 106 -6.31 -13.49 4.25
C THR A 106 -6.98 -14.08 3.00
N ARG A 107 -8.19 -14.63 3.12
CA ARG A 107 -8.91 -15.33 2.07
C ARG A 107 -10.41 -15.02 2.11
N ASP A 108 -11.04 -14.98 0.93
CA ASP A 108 -12.50 -14.93 0.81
C ASP A 108 -13.12 -16.31 0.53
N ARG A 109 -14.45 -16.36 0.39
CA ARG A 109 -15.19 -17.60 0.11
C ARG A 109 -14.86 -18.27 -1.23
N TYR A 110 -14.15 -17.56 -2.12
CA TYR A 110 -13.69 -18.06 -3.42
C TYR A 110 -12.20 -18.40 -3.41
N ASP A 111 -11.60 -18.44 -2.22
CA ASP A 111 -10.19 -18.69 -1.99
C ASP A 111 -9.25 -17.67 -2.67
N ARG A 112 -9.74 -16.43 -2.89
CA ARG A 112 -8.88 -15.34 -3.35
C ARG A 112 -8.08 -14.80 -2.17
N ALA A 113 -6.78 -14.62 -2.35
CA ALA A 113 -5.94 -13.91 -1.42
C ALA A 113 -6.38 -12.44 -1.33
N LEU A 114 -6.66 -11.97 -0.12
CA LEU A 114 -7.11 -10.61 0.15
C LEU A 114 -5.92 -9.77 0.62
N ALA A 115 -5.19 -9.13 -0.30
CA ALA A 115 -3.86 -8.62 -0.01
C ALA A 115 -3.61 -7.18 -0.48
N HIS A 116 -2.72 -6.50 0.22
CA HIS A 116 -1.88 -5.48 -0.40
C HIS A 116 -0.73 -6.18 -1.15
N VAL A 117 -0.40 -5.70 -2.34
CA VAL A 117 0.58 -6.37 -3.20
C VAL A 117 1.75 -5.44 -3.47
N VAL A 118 2.96 -5.93 -3.21
CA VAL A 118 4.22 -5.20 -3.43
C VAL A 118 5.07 -5.95 -4.45
N THR A 119 5.64 -5.25 -5.42
CA THR A 119 6.62 -5.87 -6.32
C THR A 119 7.91 -6.17 -5.57
N ALA A 120 8.44 -7.39 -5.71
CA ALA A 120 9.60 -7.88 -4.95
C ALA A 120 10.80 -8.24 -5.84
N ASP A 121 10.75 -7.90 -7.14
CA ASP A 121 11.85 -8.09 -8.08
C ASP A 121 12.72 -6.83 -8.26
N THR A 122 13.82 -7.00 -9.02
CA THR A 122 14.74 -5.92 -9.41
C THR A 122 14.49 -5.43 -10.84
N LEU A 123 13.35 -5.77 -11.47
CA LEU A 123 13.07 -5.43 -12.88
C LEU A 123 12.60 -3.98 -13.06
N GLY A 124 12.28 -3.29 -11.97
CA GLY A 124 11.83 -1.92 -11.98
C GLY A 124 11.69 -1.37 -10.56
N PRO A 125 11.03 -0.20 -10.41
CA PRO A 125 10.76 0.37 -9.09
C PRO A 125 9.94 -0.59 -8.23
N GLU A 126 10.13 -0.49 -6.92
CA GLU A 126 9.24 -1.10 -5.96
C GLU A 126 7.90 -0.35 -5.97
N TYR A 127 6.83 -1.06 -6.30
CA TYR A 127 5.47 -0.54 -6.26
C TYR A 127 4.66 -1.25 -5.21
N TRP A 128 4.01 -0.47 -4.36
CA TRP A 128 2.78 -0.90 -3.70
C TRP A 128 1.62 -0.75 -4.69
N LEU A 129 1.22 -1.86 -5.31
CA LEU A 129 0.29 -1.86 -6.45
C LEU A 129 -1.04 -1.19 -6.10
N ASN A 130 -1.59 -1.42 -4.89
CA ASN A 130 -2.89 -0.86 -4.52
C ASN A 130 -2.85 0.69 -4.55
N ALA A 131 -1.83 1.30 -3.95
CA ALA A 131 -1.69 2.76 -3.96
C ALA A 131 -1.40 3.28 -5.37
N GLU A 132 -0.63 2.54 -6.16
CA GLU A 132 -0.26 2.98 -7.50
C GLU A 132 -1.44 2.97 -8.48
N MET A 133 -2.37 2.02 -8.32
CA MET A 133 -3.64 2.03 -9.04
C MET A 133 -4.48 3.27 -8.71
N ILE A 134 -4.49 3.73 -7.45
CA ILE A 134 -5.17 4.97 -7.05
C ILE A 134 -4.48 6.19 -7.66
N LYS A 135 -3.14 6.29 -7.58
CA LYS A 135 -2.39 7.43 -8.14
C LYS A 135 -2.59 7.59 -9.65
N ARG A 136 -2.75 6.47 -10.36
CA ARG A 136 -3.03 6.46 -11.80
C ARG A 136 -4.50 6.73 -12.16
N GLY A 137 -5.38 6.88 -11.17
CA GLY A 137 -6.82 7.04 -11.38
C GLY A 137 -7.49 5.77 -11.94
N ALA A 138 -6.81 4.62 -11.85
CA ALA A 138 -7.26 3.34 -12.39
C ALA A 138 -8.14 2.55 -11.41
N ALA A 139 -8.21 2.98 -10.15
CA ALA A 139 -9.08 2.43 -9.13
C ALA A 139 -9.54 3.54 -8.17
N ARG A 140 -10.59 3.25 -7.41
CA ARG A 140 -11.07 4.09 -6.30
C ARG A 140 -10.86 3.38 -4.97
N VAL A 141 -10.73 4.16 -3.89
CA VAL A 141 -10.69 3.59 -2.54
C VAL A 141 -12.06 3.00 -2.21
N ARG A 142 -12.07 1.78 -1.69
CA ARG A 142 -13.28 1.16 -1.15
C ARG A 142 -12.98 0.48 0.18
N VAL A 143 -13.68 0.95 1.20
CA VAL A 143 -13.66 0.40 2.56
C VAL A 143 -14.93 -0.42 2.75
N TYR A 144 -14.81 -1.58 3.40
CA TYR A 144 -15.91 -2.48 3.74
C TYR A 144 -16.09 -2.54 5.25
#